data_AF-A0A0B7BQE5-F1
#
_entry.id   AF-A0A0B7BQE5-F1
#
_cell.length_a   1.000
_cell.length_b   1.000
_cell.length_c   1.000
_cell.angle_alpha   90.00
_cell.angle_beta   90.00
_cell.angle_gamma   90.00
#
_symmetry.space_group_name_H-M   'P 1'
#
loop_
_entity.id
_entity.type
_entity.pdbx_description
1 polymer ?
#
loop_
_entity_poly.entity_id
_entity_poly.type
_entity_poly.pdbx_seq_one_letter_code
_entity_poly.pdbx_strand_id
1 'polypeptide(L)'
;MIARLSKRVGAITNLCTLQYVPGETLSAEPFQVVNYGMGGYYSMHYDPFDEKTLNRSDMHVESSQGGNRLATFLIYLTDVERGGSTVFTNADIAVSP
;
A
#
# COMPACT_ATOMS: atom_id res chain seq x y z
N MET A 1 -7.80 11.79 -13.30
CA MET A 1 -7.67 12.10 -11.86
C MET A 1 -6.59 11.22 -11.18
N ILE A 2 -6.68 9.90 -11.26
CA ILE A 2 -5.73 8.95 -10.65
C ILE A 2 -4.27 9.12 -11.10
N ALA A 3 -4.02 9.30 -12.40
CA ALA A 3 -2.66 9.56 -12.90
C ALA A 3 -2.01 10.82 -12.30
N ARG A 4 -2.81 11.84 -11.96
CA ARG A 4 -2.32 13.05 -11.29
C ARG A 4 -1.94 12.77 -9.84
N LEU A 5 -2.70 11.91 -9.15
CA LEU A 5 -2.38 11.49 -7.80
C LEU A 5 -1.09 10.68 -7.76
N SER A 6 -0.96 9.68 -8.65
CA SER A 6 0.27 8.89 -8.80
C SER A 6 1.49 9.78 -9.08
N LYS A 7 1.38 10.78 -9.98
CA LYS A 7 2.43 11.79 -10.21
C LYS A 7 2.86 12.51 -8.93
N ARG A 8 1.91 12.91 -8.09
CA ARG A 8 2.22 13.62 -6.83
C ARG A 8 2.90 12.70 -5.83
N VAL A 9 2.45 11.45 -5.72
CA VAL A 9 3.11 10.45 -4.86
C VAL A 9 4.55 10.26 -5.29
N GLY A 10 4.80 10.03 -6.59
CA GLY A 10 6.16 9.87 -7.11
C GLY A 10 7.05 11.10 -6.88
N ALA A 11 6.50 12.31 -6.98
CA ALA A 11 7.23 13.54 -6.67
C ALA A 11 7.56 13.69 -5.16
N ILE A 12 6.72 13.18 -4.26
CA ILE A 12 6.97 13.22 -2.80
C ILE A 12 8.01 12.16 -2.40
N THR A 13 7.88 10.95 -2.93
CA THR A 13 8.72 9.81 -2.54
C THR A 13 10.02 9.71 -3.33
N ASN A 14 10.14 10.46 -4.43
CA ASN A 14 11.20 10.32 -5.42
C ASN A 14 11.27 8.90 -6.04
N LEU A 15 10.12 8.21 -6.12
CA LEU A 15 9.97 6.90 -6.75
C LEU A 15 9.22 7.00 -8.08
N CYS A 16 9.47 6.06 -8.99
CA CYS A 16 8.69 5.94 -10.21
C CYS A 16 7.36 5.24 -9.91
N THR A 17 6.24 5.93 -10.14
CA THR A 17 4.88 5.44 -9.81
C THR A 17 3.94 5.36 -11.02
N LEU A 18 4.44 5.72 -12.21
CA LEU A 18 3.63 5.91 -13.43
C LEU A 18 4.01 4.96 -14.56
N GLN A 19 5.00 4.10 -14.35
CA GLN A 19 5.55 3.31 -15.43
C GLN A 19 4.77 2.01 -15.59
N TYR A 20 3.90 2.02 -16.60
CA TYR A 20 3.54 0.84 -17.38
C TYR A 20 4.31 0.95 -18.70
N VAL A 21 5.38 0.16 -18.86
CA VAL A 21 5.99 -0.08 -20.16
C VAL A 21 5.43 -1.40 -20.67
N PRO A 22 4.83 -1.45 -21.86
CA PRO A 22 4.40 -2.71 -22.45
C PRO A 22 5.57 -3.69 -22.53
N GLY A 23 5.47 -4.82 -21.82
CA GLY A 23 6.53 -5.81 -21.72
C GLY A 23 7.44 -5.69 -20.48
N GLU A 24 7.24 -4.68 -19.61
CA GLU A 24 7.92 -4.56 -18.32
C GLU A 24 6.97 -4.69 -17.13
N THR A 25 7.56 -4.95 -15.98
CA THR A 25 6.97 -4.98 -14.64
C THR A 25 6.37 -3.61 -14.28
N LEU A 26 5.18 -3.59 -13.67
CA LEU A 26 4.61 -2.35 -13.11
C LEU A 26 5.46 -1.86 -11.94
N SER A 27 5.83 -0.58 -11.97
CA SER A 27 6.60 0.07 -10.89
C SER A 27 5.79 0.36 -9.62
N ALA A 28 4.46 0.38 -9.73
CA ALA A 28 3.54 0.56 -8.62
C ALA A 28 2.23 -0.19 -8.89
N GLU A 29 1.64 -0.73 -7.84
CA GLU A 29 0.32 -1.35 -7.88
C GLU A 29 -0.79 -0.29 -8.11
N PRO A 30 -1.94 -0.68 -8.68
CA PRO A 30 -3.10 0.20 -8.73
C PRO A 30 -3.54 0.66 -7.33
N PHE A 31 -4.10 1.87 -7.23
CA PHE A 31 -4.64 2.34 -5.95
C PHE A 31 -5.74 1.41 -5.43
N GLN A 32 -5.60 0.98 -4.19
CA GLN A 32 -6.61 0.23 -3.45
C GLN A 32 -7.37 1.16 -2.51
N VAL A 33 -8.69 0.99 -2.43
CA VAL A 33 -9.57 1.75 -1.52
C VAL A 33 -10.18 0.78 -0.53
N VAL A 34 -9.99 1.07 0.75
CA VAL A 34 -10.47 0.23 1.86
C VAL A 34 -11.33 1.08 2.80
N ASN A 35 -12.39 0.47 3.34
CA ASN A 35 -13.25 1.08 4.35
C ASN A 35 -13.30 0.16 5.57
N TYR A 36 -13.03 0.72 6.75
CA TYR A 36 -13.17 0.03 8.03
C TYR A 36 -14.41 0.56 8.73
N GLY A 37 -15.43 -0.29 8.87
CA GLY A 37 -16.63 0.03 9.65
C GLY A 37 -16.37 -0.01 11.15
N MET A 38 -17.43 0.17 11.95
CA MET A 38 -17.33 0.08 13.41
C MET A 38 -16.80 -1.29 13.86
N GLY A 39 -15.75 -1.28 14.68
CA GLY A 39 -15.06 -2.50 15.13
C GLY A 39 -14.21 -3.17 14.05
N GLY A 40 -14.19 -2.65 12.83
CA GLY A 40 -13.28 -3.07 11.77
C GLY A 40 -11.85 -2.70 12.13
N TYR A 41 -10.94 -3.65 11.97
CA TYR A 41 -9.52 -3.43 12.16
C TYR A 41 -8.71 -4.31 11.22
N TYR A 42 -7.44 -3.99 11.07
CA TYR A 42 -6.48 -4.84 10.40
C TYR A 42 -5.36 -5.20 11.35
N SER A 43 -5.03 -6.49 11.41
CA SER A 43 -4.01 -6.99 12.34
C SER A 43 -2.63 -6.50 11.93
N MET A 44 -1.70 -6.44 12.89
CA MET A 44 -0.32 -6.05 12.59
C MET A 44 0.29 -6.99 11.54
N HIS A 45 0.97 -6.41 10.56
CA HIS A 45 1.57 -7.14 9.45
C HIS A 45 2.66 -6.28 8.79
N TYR A 46 3.38 -6.90 7.86
CA TYR A 46 4.26 -6.21 6.92
C TYR A 46 3.60 -6.21 5.54
N ASP A 47 3.66 -5.08 4.86
CA ASP A 47 3.21 -4.96 3.47
C ASP A 47 4.03 -5.76 2.44
N PRO A 48 5.38 -5.84 2.52
CA PRO A 48 6.14 -6.68 1.59
C PRO A 48 5.77 -8.16 1.74
N PHE A 49 5.85 -8.88 0.64
CA PHE A 49 5.65 -10.31 0.59
C PHE A 49 6.79 -11.03 1.34
N ASP A 50 6.42 -11.91 2.27
CA ASP A 50 7.34 -12.87 2.86
C ASP A 50 7.31 -14.20 2.10
N GLU A 51 8.19 -15.12 2.46
CA GLU A 51 8.29 -16.45 1.84
C GLU A 51 6.96 -17.21 1.90
N LYS A 52 6.21 -17.08 3.00
CA LYS A 52 4.90 -17.73 3.19
C LYS A 52 3.84 -17.15 2.26
N THR A 53 3.90 -15.85 2.03
CA THR A 53 3.01 -15.10 1.14
C THR A 53 3.29 -15.43 -0.32
N LEU A 54 4.56 -15.52 -0.72
CA LEU A 54 4.97 -15.91 -2.08
C LEU A 54 4.61 -17.37 -2.43
N ASN A 55 4.50 -18.24 -1.42
CA ASN A 55 4.07 -19.63 -1.58
C ASN A 55 2.55 -19.77 -1.81
N ARG A 56 1.77 -18.69 -1.69
CA ARG A 56 0.36 -18.70 -2.06
C ARG A 56 0.20 -18.53 -3.57
N SER A 57 -0.55 -19.44 -4.19
CA SER A 57 -0.74 -19.48 -5.64
C SER A 57 -1.39 -18.21 -6.22
N ASP A 58 -2.19 -17.50 -5.43
CA ASP A 58 -2.85 -16.26 -5.84
C ASP A 58 -1.94 -15.01 -5.75
N MET A 59 -0.93 -15.04 -4.89
CA MET A 59 0.03 -13.93 -4.73
C MET A 59 1.34 -14.12 -5.50
N HIS A 60 1.63 -15.34 -5.94
CA HIS A 60 2.77 -15.63 -6.81
C HIS A 60 2.66 -14.88 -8.15
N VAL A 61 1.44 -14.71 -8.69
CA VAL A 61 1.20 -13.99 -9.95
C VAL A 61 1.45 -12.49 -9.79
N GLU A 62 1.02 -11.88 -8.68
CA GLU A 62 1.25 -10.45 -8.46
C GLU A 62 2.72 -10.12 -8.19
N SER A 63 3.41 -10.94 -7.39
CA SER A 63 4.83 -10.75 -7.10
C SER A 63 5.75 -11.02 -8.31
N SER A 64 5.40 -11.99 -9.17
CA SER A 64 6.19 -12.28 -10.38
C SER A 64 6.06 -11.21 -11.47
N GLN A 65 4.97 -10.44 -11.49
CA GLN A 65 4.75 -9.36 -12.45
C GLN A 65 5.12 -7.96 -11.93
N GLY A 66 5.25 -7.78 -10.60
CA GLY A 66 5.46 -6.49 -9.93
C GLY A 66 6.74 -6.38 -9.10
N GLY A 67 7.39 -7.50 -8.78
CA GLY A 67 8.42 -7.54 -7.73
C GLY A 67 7.82 -7.51 -6.33
N ASN A 68 8.60 -7.09 -5.33
CA ASN A 68 8.15 -6.95 -3.94
C ASN A 68 7.98 -5.46 -3.58
N ARG A 69 7.13 -5.17 -2.59
CA ARG A 69 6.80 -3.79 -2.19
C ARG A 69 7.94 -3.15 -1.42
N LEU A 70 8.43 -2.01 -1.92
CA LEU A 70 9.48 -1.22 -1.26
C LEU A 70 8.90 -0.21 -0.26
N ALA A 71 7.75 0.38 -0.57
CA ALA A 71 7.14 1.44 0.22
C ALA A 71 5.62 1.45 0.05
N THR A 72 4.93 1.92 1.08
CA THR A 72 3.47 2.13 1.08
C THR A 72 3.15 3.60 1.27
N PHE A 73 2.27 4.14 0.42
CA PHE A 73 1.77 5.49 0.54
C PHE A 73 0.28 5.45 0.92
N LEU A 74 0.00 5.65 2.20
CA LEU A 74 -1.37 5.61 2.74
C LEU A 74 -2.00 7.00 2.72
N ILE A 75 -3.24 7.10 2.27
CA ILE A 75 -4.02 8.33 2.23
C ILE A 75 -5.30 8.12 3.02
N TYR A 76 -5.49 8.92 4.07
CA TYR A 76 -6.78 8.99 4.76
C TYR A 76 -7.76 9.82 3.94
N LEU A 77 -8.92 9.24 3.64
CA LEU A 77 -9.93 9.85 2.77
C LEU A 77 -11.03 10.58 3.55
N THR A 78 -11.17 10.29 4.84
CA THR A 78 -12.20 10.84 5.73
C THR A 78 -11.67 10.92 7.15
N ASP A 79 -12.07 11.95 7.89
CA ASP A 79 -11.82 12.04 9.33
C ASP A 79 -12.56 10.92 10.08
N VAL A 80 -11.96 10.41 11.16
CA VAL A 80 -12.57 9.38 12.03
C VAL A 80 -12.75 9.94 13.43
N GLU A 81 -13.98 9.92 13.93
CA GLU A 81 -14.30 10.51 15.24
C GLU A 81 -13.59 9.83 16.42
N ARG A 82 -13.43 8.50 16.37
CA ARG A 82 -12.85 7.70 17.46
C ARG A 82 -12.09 6.48 16.93
N GLY A 83 -10.83 6.32 17.35
CA GLY A 83 -9.98 5.19 16.98
C GLY A 83 -9.44 5.30 15.56
N GLY A 84 -9.23 4.16 14.88
CA GLY A 84 -8.83 4.12 13.46
C GLY A 84 -7.38 4.49 13.17
N SER A 85 -6.54 4.71 14.18
CA SER A 85 -5.13 5.06 14.00
C SER A 85 -4.34 3.96 13.29
N THR A 86 -3.42 4.35 12.42
CA THR A 86 -2.36 3.46 11.94
C THR A 86 -1.25 3.43 12.98
N VAL A 87 -0.99 2.24 13.55
CA VAL A 87 -0.06 2.06 14.68
C VAL A 87 1.20 1.32 14.21
N PHE A 88 2.37 1.90 14.48
CA PHE A 88 3.68 1.31 14.27
C PHE A 88 4.28 0.91 15.61
N THR A 89 4.00 -0.31 16.07
CA THR A 89 4.34 -0.79 17.42
C THR A 89 5.84 -0.72 17.73
N ASN A 90 6.69 -1.07 16.77
CA ASN A 90 8.15 -1.08 17.00
C ASN A 90 8.75 0.33 17.06
N ALA A 91 8.08 1.30 16.46
CA ALA A 91 8.48 2.70 16.49
C ALA A 91 7.81 3.49 17.63
N ASP A 92 6.86 2.87 18.34
CA ASP A 92 6.02 3.51 19.36
C ASP A 92 5.31 4.78 18.86
N ILE A 93 4.79 4.71 17.63
CA ILE A 93 4.11 5.83 16.97
C ILE A 93 2.71 5.40 16.52
N ALA A 94 1.74 6.31 16.70
CA ALA A 94 0.41 6.20 16.12
C ALA A 94 0.10 7.45 15.29
N VAL A 95 -0.43 7.24 14.08
CA VAL A 95 -0.87 8.31 13.19
C VAL A 95 -2.39 8.25 13.09
N SER A 96 -3.06 9.33 13.49
CA SER A 96 -4.52 9.41 13.39
C SER A 96 -4.96 9.67 11.95
N PRO A 97 -6.09 9.06 11.51
CA PRO A 97 -6.70 9.33 10.22
C PRO A 97 -7.26 10.75 10.10
#